data_AF-A0A6P5E2I6-F1
#
_entry.id   AF-A0A6P5E2I6-F1
#
_cell.length_a   1.000
_cell.length_b   1.000
_cell.length_c   1.000
_cell.angle_alpha   90.00
_cell.angle_beta   90.00
_cell.angle_gamma   90.00
#
_symmetry.space_group_name_H-M   'P 1'
#
loop_
_entity.id
_entity.type
_entity.pdbx_description
1 polymer ?
#
loop_
_entity_poly.entity_id
_entity_poly.type
_entity_poly.pdbx_seq_one_letter_code
_entity_poly.pdbx_strand_id
1 'polypeptide(L)'
;MSFPKYEASRLSSLPTTLDPAEYDISSETRKAQAERLAIRSRLKREYQLQYYDPSRRGVIEDPALVRWTYARSANIYPNFRPNTKTSLLGALFGIGPLVFWYYVFKTDRDRKEKLIQEGKLDRTFNISY
;
A
#
# COMPACT_ATOMS: atom_id res chain seq x y z
N MET A 1 -26.57 -28.82 -16.70
CA MET A 1 -26.12 -28.11 -15.48
C MET A 1 -24.99 -27.17 -15.89
N SER A 2 -25.08 -25.88 -15.59
CA SER A 2 -24.01 -24.92 -15.90
C SER A 2 -22.95 -24.93 -14.81
N PHE A 3 -21.69 -24.63 -15.18
CA PHE A 3 -20.63 -24.44 -14.19
C PHE A 3 -20.87 -23.16 -13.36
N PRO A 4 -20.42 -23.11 -12.10
CA PRO A 4 -20.49 -21.90 -11.28
C PRO A 4 -19.63 -20.79 -11.89
N LYS A 5 -20.13 -19.54 -11.88
CA LYS A 5 -19.38 -18.38 -12.36
C LYS A 5 -18.34 -17.95 -11.32
N TYR A 6 -17.15 -17.59 -11.76
CA TYR A 6 -16.11 -17.04 -10.88
C TYR A 6 -16.44 -15.62 -10.44
N GLU A 7 -16.30 -15.34 -9.14
CA GLU A 7 -16.51 -14.02 -8.54
C GLU A 7 -15.16 -13.41 -8.14
N ALA A 8 -14.80 -12.31 -8.80
CA ALA A 8 -13.58 -11.58 -8.50
C ALA A 8 -13.73 -10.71 -7.24
N SER A 9 -12.64 -10.56 -6.48
CA SER A 9 -12.56 -9.69 -5.32
C SER A 9 -11.30 -8.81 -5.41
N ARG A 10 -11.19 -7.82 -4.51
CA ARG A 10 -10.03 -6.92 -4.44
C ARG A 10 -8.71 -7.67 -4.27
N LEU A 11 -8.73 -8.80 -3.56
CA LEU A 11 -7.55 -9.63 -3.31
C LEU A 11 -7.49 -10.89 -4.19
N SER A 12 -8.50 -11.13 -5.03
CA SER A 12 -8.57 -12.25 -5.97
C SER A 12 -9.07 -11.77 -7.33
N SER A 13 -8.14 -11.38 -8.20
CA SER A 13 -8.47 -10.87 -9.53
C SER A 13 -9.15 -11.92 -10.41
N LEU A 14 -9.85 -11.46 -11.44
CA LEU A 14 -10.40 -12.32 -12.48
C LEU A 14 -9.25 -12.96 -13.28
N PRO A 15 -9.28 -14.29 -13.54
CA PRO A 15 -8.35 -14.91 -14.48
C PRO A 15 -8.48 -14.28 -15.87
N THR A 16 -7.36 -14.09 -16.56
CA THR A 16 -7.32 -13.44 -17.88
C THR A 16 -8.23 -14.12 -18.90
N THR A 17 -8.32 -15.46 -18.90
CA THR A 17 -9.18 -16.22 -19.82
C THR A 17 -10.68 -16.10 -19.51
N LEU A 18 -11.05 -15.65 -18.31
CA LEU A 18 -12.44 -15.39 -17.94
C LEU A 18 -12.83 -13.93 -18.14
N ASP A 19 -11.88 -13.04 -18.47
CA ASP A 19 -12.17 -11.66 -18.83
C ASP A 19 -12.75 -11.60 -20.24
N PRO A 20 -14.01 -11.17 -20.44
CA PRO A 20 -14.60 -11.06 -21.76
C PRO A 20 -13.81 -10.15 -22.71
N ALA A 21 -13.07 -9.17 -22.16
CA ALA A 21 -12.26 -8.25 -22.94
C ALA A 21 -11.03 -8.92 -23.60
N GLU A 22 -10.59 -10.08 -23.10
CA GLU A 22 -9.45 -10.82 -23.67
C GLU A 22 -9.73 -11.29 -25.10
N TYR A 23 -10.99 -11.58 -25.41
CA TYR A 23 -11.42 -12.06 -26.72
C TYR A 23 -11.86 -10.93 -27.67
N ASP A 24 -11.60 -9.66 -27.32
CA ASP A 24 -11.93 -8.55 -28.20
C ASP A 24 -11.04 -8.54 -29.46
N ILE A 25 -11.70 -8.46 -30.62
CA ILE A 25 -11.08 -8.45 -31.96
C ILE A 25 -11.21 -7.08 -32.65
N SER A 26 -11.70 -6.08 -31.93
CA SER A 26 -11.89 -4.72 -32.43
C SER A 26 -10.59 -4.08 -32.94
N SER A 27 -10.71 -3.17 -33.92
CA SER A 27 -9.53 -2.57 -34.56
C SER A 27 -8.75 -1.66 -33.61
N GLU A 28 -9.45 -1.00 -32.70
CA GLU A 28 -8.93 -0.10 -31.69
C GLU A 28 -8.10 -0.83 -30.63
N THR A 29 -8.55 -2.01 -30.17
CA THR A 29 -7.78 -2.81 -29.21
C THR A 29 -6.51 -3.35 -29.85
N ARG A 30 -6.57 -3.76 -31.13
CA ARG A 30 -5.36 -4.15 -31.89
C ARG A 30 -4.35 -3.01 -32.00
N LYS A 31 -4.81 -1.79 -32.31
CA LYS A 31 -3.94 -0.60 -32.34
C LYS A 31 -3.31 -0.33 -30.97
N ALA A 32 -4.11 -0.34 -29.91
CA ALA A 32 -3.61 -0.14 -28.55
C ALA A 32 -2.61 -1.23 -28.11
N GLN A 33 -2.86 -2.50 -28.47
CA GLN A 33 -1.93 -3.60 -28.22
C GLN A 33 -0.61 -3.41 -28.97
N ALA A 34 -0.67 -3.02 -30.25
CA ALA A 34 0.52 -2.76 -31.07
C ALA A 34 1.33 -1.57 -30.54
N GLU A 35 0.68 -0.48 -30.14
CA GLU A 35 1.34 0.69 -29.54
C GLU A 35 2.02 0.34 -28.22
N ARG A 36 1.33 -0.38 -27.31
CA ARG A 36 1.93 -0.86 -26.05
C ARG A 36 3.11 -1.79 -26.32
N LEU A 37 3.01 -2.66 -27.32
CA LEU A 37 4.11 -3.55 -27.72
C LEU A 37 5.30 -2.75 -28.25
N ALA A 38 5.07 -1.71 -29.06
CA ALA A 38 6.11 -0.83 -29.58
C ALA A 38 6.82 -0.05 -28.46
N ILE A 39 6.08 0.45 -27.46
CA ILE A 39 6.67 1.08 -26.28
C ILE A 39 7.51 0.06 -25.51
N ARG A 40 6.97 -1.14 -25.26
CA ARG A 40 7.68 -2.20 -24.54
C ARG A 40 8.96 -2.65 -25.25
N SER A 41 8.92 -2.82 -26.58
CA SER A 41 10.08 -3.24 -27.36
C SER A 41 11.16 -2.17 -27.39
N ARG A 42 10.77 -0.89 -27.53
CA ARG A 42 11.69 0.25 -27.45
C ARG A 42 12.42 0.30 -26.10
N LEU A 43 11.68 0.24 -24.98
CA LEU A 43 12.26 0.27 -23.64
C LEU A 43 13.16 -0.96 -23.38
N LYS A 44 12.75 -2.15 -23.85
CA LYS A 44 13.58 -3.36 -23.75
C LYS A 44 14.90 -3.22 -24.51
N ARG A 45 14.86 -2.65 -25.73
CA ARG A 45 16.04 -2.42 -26.56
C ARG A 45 17.00 -1.41 -25.93
N GLU A 46 16.48 -0.34 -25.35
CA GLU A 46 17.24 0.67 -24.62
C GLU A 46 17.98 0.06 -23.42
N TYR A 47 17.27 -0.72 -22.59
CA TYR A 47 17.87 -1.42 -21.47
C TYR A 47 18.96 -2.41 -21.92
N GLN A 48 18.67 -3.22 -22.93
CA GLN A 48 19.61 -4.24 -23.43
C GLN A 48 20.90 -3.63 -23.99
N LEU A 49 20.84 -2.47 -24.64
CA LEU A 49 22.04 -1.76 -25.10
C LEU A 49 22.99 -1.42 -23.96
N GLN A 50 22.45 -0.89 -22.87
CA GLN A 50 23.25 -0.54 -21.69
C GLN A 50 23.71 -1.79 -20.94
N TYR A 51 22.86 -2.82 -20.89
CA TYR A 51 23.17 -4.06 -20.19
C TYR A 51 24.30 -4.85 -20.84
N TYR A 52 24.33 -4.93 -22.17
CA TYR A 52 25.35 -5.68 -22.92
C TYR A 52 26.60 -4.85 -23.27
N ASP A 53 26.71 -3.62 -22.80
CA ASP A 53 27.91 -2.80 -22.99
C ASP A 53 29.07 -3.34 -22.12
N PRO A 54 30.16 -3.86 -22.72
CA PRO A 54 31.28 -4.43 -21.96
C PRO A 54 32.09 -3.38 -21.20
N SER A 55 31.98 -2.09 -21.57
CA SER A 55 32.69 -0.99 -20.92
C SER A 55 31.99 -0.52 -19.65
N ARG A 56 30.68 -0.80 -19.51
CA ARG A 56 29.86 -0.30 -18.43
C ARG A 56 30.19 -1.01 -17.11
N ARG A 57 30.49 -0.21 -16.08
CA ARG A 57 30.73 -0.68 -14.71
C ARG A 57 29.84 0.10 -13.75
N GLY A 58 28.72 -0.49 -13.33
CA GLY A 58 27.79 0.14 -12.39
C GLY A 58 26.34 -0.33 -12.55
N VAL A 59 25.43 0.32 -11.82
CA VAL A 59 23.98 0.06 -11.86
C VAL A 59 23.37 0.74 -13.09
N ILE A 60 22.39 0.09 -13.73
CA ILE A 60 21.57 0.76 -14.76
C ILE A 60 20.51 1.55 -14.02
N GLU A 61 20.53 2.87 -14.13
CA GLU A 61 19.48 3.69 -13.57
C GLU A 61 18.18 3.44 -14.33
N ASP A 62 17.13 3.07 -13.61
CA ASP A 62 15.78 2.95 -14.16
C ASP A 62 14.99 4.22 -13.84
N PRO A 63 14.70 5.08 -14.84
CA PRO A 63 13.91 6.27 -14.63
C PRO A 63 12.50 5.98 -14.11
N ALA A 64 11.93 4.79 -14.38
CA ALA A 64 10.64 4.40 -13.83
C ALA A 64 10.74 4.21 -12.31
N LEU A 65 11.79 3.55 -11.82
CA LEU A 65 12.04 3.38 -10.39
C LEU A 65 12.28 4.71 -9.68
N VAL A 66 13.11 5.60 -10.25
CA VAL A 66 13.38 6.93 -9.69
C VAL A 66 12.11 7.78 -9.63
N ARG A 67 11.28 7.76 -10.68
CA ARG A 67 9.99 8.47 -10.66
C ARG A 67 9.03 7.88 -9.64
N TRP A 68 9.03 6.55 -9.46
CA TRP A 68 8.21 5.90 -8.45
C TRP A 68 8.64 6.29 -7.04
N THR A 69 9.94 6.27 -6.73
CA THR A 69 10.43 6.70 -5.42
C THR A 69 10.12 8.17 -5.17
N TYR A 70 10.34 9.05 -6.16
CA TYR A 70 9.99 10.47 -6.07
C TYR A 70 8.50 10.69 -5.80
N ALA A 71 7.63 9.95 -6.50
CA ALA A 71 6.18 10.01 -6.28
C ALA A 71 5.79 9.59 -4.86
N ARG A 72 6.53 8.65 -4.26
CA ARG A 72 6.29 8.10 -2.92
C ARG A 72 6.96 8.88 -1.79
N SER A 73 7.88 9.79 -2.07
CA SER A 73 8.62 10.55 -1.05
C SER A 73 8.37 12.05 -1.15
N ALA A 74 8.78 12.67 -2.25
CA ALA A 74 8.81 14.12 -2.41
C ALA A 74 7.48 14.69 -2.93
N ASN A 75 6.73 13.92 -3.72
CA ASN A 75 5.55 14.42 -4.41
C ASN A 75 4.24 14.35 -3.58
N ILE A 76 4.31 13.98 -2.31
CA ILE A 76 3.11 13.79 -1.47
C ILE A 76 2.58 15.15 -1.00
N TYR A 77 3.40 15.93 -0.29
CA TYR A 77 2.96 17.20 0.30
C TYR A 77 2.61 18.28 -0.74
N PRO A 78 3.37 18.44 -1.85
CA PRO A 78 3.01 19.41 -2.89
C PRO A 78 1.63 19.18 -3.51
N ASN A 79 1.15 17.94 -3.54
CA ASN A 79 -0.16 17.58 -4.09
C ASN A 79 -1.22 17.37 -3.01
N PHE A 80 -0.87 17.54 -1.73
CA PHE A 80 -1.83 17.43 -0.64
C PHE A 80 -2.74 18.67 -0.62
N ARG A 81 -4.05 18.43 -0.50
CA ARG A 81 -5.04 19.50 -0.34
C ARG A 81 -5.85 19.23 0.92
N PRO A 82 -5.91 20.17 1.88
CA PRO A 82 -6.73 20.01 3.07
C PRO A 82 -8.21 20.07 2.67
N ASN A 83 -8.86 18.91 2.60
CA ASN A 83 -10.29 18.77 2.34
C ASN A 83 -10.98 18.01 3.48
N THR A 84 -12.32 17.96 3.45
CA THR A 84 -13.12 17.32 4.50
C THR A 84 -12.77 15.84 4.68
N LYS A 85 -12.55 15.09 3.59
CA LYS A 85 -12.14 13.68 3.63
C LYS A 85 -10.77 13.50 4.27
N THR A 86 -9.77 14.26 3.85
CA THR A 86 -8.40 14.15 4.37
C THR A 86 -8.32 14.56 5.83
N SER A 87 -9.04 15.62 6.22
CA SER A 87 -9.07 16.08 7.61
C SER A 87 -9.78 15.06 8.52
N LEU A 88 -10.91 14.49 8.07
CA LEU A 88 -11.62 13.45 8.82
C LEU A 88 -10.76 12.19 8.99
N LEU A 89 -10.15 11.70 7.91
CA LEU A 89 -9.24 10.54 7.97
C LEU A 89 -8.03 10.84 8.85
N GLY A 90 -7.46 12.04 8.75
CA GLY A 90 -6.33 12.46 9.57
C GLY A 90 -6.67 12.52 11.06
N ALA A 91 -7.81 13.08 11.43
CA ALA A 91 -8.27 13.11 12.82
C ALA A 91 -8.58 11.70 13.34
N LEU A 92 -9.31 10.90 12.56
CA LEU A 92 -9.71 9.55 12.95
C LEU A 92 -8.49 8.63 13.15
N PHE A 93 -7.54 8.63 12.22
CA PHE A 93 -6.39 7.73 12.28
C PHE A 93 -5.18 8.31 13.02
N GLY A 94 -5.08 9.63 13.14
CA GLY A 94 -4.02 10.29 13.90
C GLY A 94 -4.36 10.43 15.38
N ILE A 95 -5.53 10.99 15.69
CA ILE A 95 -5.94 11.30 17.08
C ILE A 95 -6.73 10.14 17.69
N GLY A 96 -7.52 9.42 16.89
CA GLY A 96 -8.37 8.32 17.37
C GLY A 96 -7.61 7.27 18.19
N PRO A 97 -6.48 6.72 17.72
CA PRO A 97 -5.70 5.76 18.49
C PRO A 97 -5.14 6.33 19.80
N LEU A 98 -4.78 7.62 19.83
CA LEU A 98 -4.28 8.27 21.04
C LEU A 98 -5.37 8.37 22.11
N VAL A 99 -6.58 8.79 21.71
CA VAL A 99 -7.73 8.86 22.61
C VAL A 99 -8.11 7.46 23.09
N PHE A 100 -8.13 6.48 22.19
CA PHE A 100 -8.41 5.10 22.53
C PHE A 100 -7.44 4.57 23.60
N TRP A 101 -6.13 4.66 23.37
CA TRP A 101 -5.13 4.17 24.32
C TRP A 101 -5.08 4.98 25.61
N TYR A 102 -5.35 6.28 25.55
CA TYR A 102 -5.51 7.10 26.75
C TYR A 102 -6.56 6.50 27.68
N TYR A 103 -7.76 6.20 27.18
CA TYR A 103 -8.82 5.64 28.02
C TYR A 103 -8.52 4.20 28.48
N VAL A 104 -7.95 3.34 27.62
CA VAL A 104 -7.55 1.98 28.00
C VAL A 104 -6.53 2.02 29.15
N PHE A 105 -5.45 2.79 29.02
CA PHE A 105 -4.44 2.87 30.07
C PHE A 105 -4.91 3.63 31.30
N LYS A 106 -5.74 4.67 31.12
CA LYS A 106 -6.29 5.43 32.24
C LYS A 106 -7.18 4.55 33.12
N THR A 107 -8.10 3.81 32.51
CA THR A 107 -8.98 2.89 33.24
C THR A 107 -8.23 1.75 33.90
N ASP A 108 -7.21 1.19 33.24
CA ASP A 108 -6.34 0.17 33.83
C ASP A 108 -5.60 0.69 35.07
N ARG A 109 -4.95 1.86 34.94
CA ARG A 109 -4.18 2.48 36.03
C ARG A 109 -5.07 2.88 37.19
N ASP A 110 -6.23 3.48 36.93
CA ASP A 110 -7.17 3.91 37.98
C ASP A 110 -7.72 2.69 38.74
N ARG A 111 -8.03 1.60 38.02
CA ARG A 111 -8.43 0.32 38.63
C ARG A 111 -7.31 -0.27 39.48
N LYS A 112 -6.09 -0.32 38.96
CA LYS A 112 -4.92 -0.87 39.67
C LYS A 112 -4.65 -0.08 40.95
N GLU A 113 -4.65 1.24 40.86
CA GLU A 113 -4.43 2.14 41.99
C GLU A 113 -5.50 1.96 43.07
N LYS A 114 -6.78 1.88 42.66
CA LYS A 114 -7.88 1.61 43.59
C LYS A 114 -7.71 0.27 44.32
N LEU A 115 -7.32 -0.80 43.62
CA LEU A 115 -7.09 -2.11 44.25
C LEU A 115 -5.88 -2.11 45.20
N ILE A 116 -4.86 -1.29 44.94
CA ILE A 116 -3.73 -1.09 45.85
C ILE A 116 -4.20 -0.39 47.13
N GLN A 117 -4.96 0.71 46.99
CA GLN A 117 -5.46 1.49 48.12
C GLN A 117 -6.44 0.70 49.00
N GLU A 118 -7.27 -0.15 48.40
CA GLU A 118 -8.18 -1.04 49.13
C GLU A 118 -7.49 -2.29 49.70
N GLY A 119 -6.18 -2.48 49.47
CA GLY A 119 -5.43 -3.66 49.91
C GLY A 119 -5.85 -4.97 49.22
N LYS A 120 -6.56 -4.89 48.10
CA LYS A 120 -7.10 -6.05 47.35
C LYS A 120 -6.13 -6.58 46.29
N LEU A 121 -5.11 -5.80 45.92
CA LEU A 121 -4.12 -6.22 44.92
C LEU A 121 -2.99 -7.00 45.60
N ASP A 122 -2.79 -8.27 45.19
CA ASP A 122 -1.63 -9.05 45.63
C ASP A 122 -0.33 -8.43 45.11
N ARG A 123 0.52 -7.97 46.04
CA ARG A 123 1.83 -7.37 45.79
C ARG A 123 2.90 -7.93 46.72
N THR A 124 2.68 -9.12 47.29
CA THR A 124 3.47 -9.68 48.40
C THR A 124 4.99 -9.68 48.16
N PHE A 125 5.42 -10.02 46.93
CA PHE A 125 6.84 -10.09 46.55
C PHE A 125 7.25 -8.98 45.56
N ASN A 126 6.41 -7.95 45.38
CA ASN A 126 6.67 -6.90 44.40
C ASN A 126 7.52 -5.77 45.01
N ILE A 127 8.84 -6.00 45.03
CA ILE A 127 9.86 -5.09 45.59
C ILE A 127 10.62 -4.27 44.53
N SER A 128 10.39 -4.53 43.24
CA SER A 128 10.99 -3.82 42.10
C SER A 128 9.90 -3.34 41.15
N TYR A 129 9.91 -2.06 40.80
CA TYR A 129 8.83 -1.37 40.04
C TYR A 129 9.10 -1.25 38.54
#